data_AF-A0A1H6XWV8-F1
#
_entry.id   AF-A0A1H6XWV8-F1
#
_cell.length_a   1.000
_cell.length_b   1.000
_cell.length_c   1.000
_cell.angle_alpha   90.00
_cell.angle_beta   90.00
_cell.angle_gamma   90.00
#
_symmetry.space_group_name_H-M   'P 1'
#
loop_
_entity.id
_entity.type
_entity.pdbx_description
1 polymer ?
#
loop_
_entity_poly.entity_id
_entity_poly.type
_entity_poly.pdbx_seq_one_letter_code
_entity_poly.pdbx_strand_id
1 'polypeptide(L)'
;MGTNKQLISELLPIKELVYDKCNFEFSNLLIDSESEEYQACSFKLNSFQIIHRLSKITPTKIGQFVTIWKRNDKGITAPFDVSDDFDFIVITSKSEENLGQFVFPKSVLLEKGIISNNNTSGKRGIRVYPPWDIPTSKQAEKTQNWQIKYFYSINNDSFDVEFLKKLFK
;
A
#
# COMPACT_ATOMS: atom_id res chain seq x y z
N MET A 1 -10.09 12.30 27.79
CA MET A 1 -8.99 11.41 27.38
C MET A 1 -9.00 11.39 25.85
N GLY A 2 -8.25 12.31 25.26
CA GLY A 2 -8.30 12.61 23.83
C GLY A 2 -7.39 11.72 22.99
N THR A 3 -7.63 11.77 21.68
CA THR A 3 -6.84 11.25 20.55
C THR A 3 -6.71 9.73 20.41
N ASN A 4 -7.69 9.09 19.74
CA ASN A 4 -7.39 7.89 18.93
C ASN A 4 -8.44 7.50 17.86
N LYS A 5 -9.27 8.43 17.37
CA LYS A 5 -10.42 8.06 16.50
C LYS A 5 -10.33 8.48 15.02
N GLN A 6 -9.27 9.17 14.57
CA GLN A 6 -9.31 9.81 13.24
C GLN A 6 -8.23 9.40 12.22
N LEU A 7 -7.28 8.51 12.51
CA LEU A 7 -6.13 8.32 11.61
C LEU A 7 -6.04 7.05 10.76
N ILE A 8 -7.04 6.16 10.80
CA ILE A 8 -7.11 5.04 9.85
C ILE A 8 -8.57 4.78 9.47
N SER A 9 -9.20 5.77 8.86
CA SER A 9 -10.60 5.64 8.46
C SER A 9 -10.81 4.53 7.43
N GLU A 10 -9.82 4.27 6.56
CA GLU A 10 -10.02 3.32 5.45
C GLU A 10 -9.51 1.90 5.76
N LEU A 11 -8.38 1.75 6.48
CA LEU A 11 -7.87 0.41 6.79
C LEU A 11 -8.65 -0.31 7.90
N LEU A 12 -9.31 0.39 8.84
CA LEU A 12 -10.13 -0.29 9.86
C LEU A 12 -11.34 -1.03 9.26
N PRO A 13 -12.17 -0.42 8.39
CA PRO A 13 -13.21 -1.14 7.66
C PRO A 13 -12.66 -2.30 6.83
N ILE A 14 -11.51 -2.14 6.17
CA ILE A 14 -10.88 -3.22 5.39
C ILE A 14 -10.46 -4.38 6.30
N LYS A 15 -9.92 -4.10 7.49
CA LYS A 15 -9.57 -5.16 8.45
C LYS A 15 -10.80 -6.01 8.77
N GLU A 16 -11.92 -5.38 9.12
CA GLU A 16 -13.17 -6.08 9.47
C GLU A 16 -13.80 -6.80 8.27
N LEU A 17 -13.87 -6.14 7.12
CA LEU A 17 -14.55 -6.65 5.94
C LEU A 17 -13.74 -7.71 5.19
N VAL A 18 -12.40 -7.65 5.29
CA VAL A 18 -11.50 -8.46 4.48
C VAL A 18 -10.61 -9.36 5.33
N TYR A 19 -9.77 -8.78 6.20
CA TYR A 19 -8.74 -9.55 6.90
C TYR A 19 -9.35 -10.53 7.90
N ASP A 20 -10.35 -10.09 8.66
CA ASP A 20 -11.05 -10.94 9.63
C ASP A 20 -11.80 -12.08 8.91
N LYS A 21 -12.44 -11.82 7.76
CA LYS A 21 -13.11 -12.86 6.93
C LYS A 21 -12.11 -13.85 6.31
N CYS A 22 -10.85 -13.45 6.13
CA CYS A 22 -9.78 -14.32 5.66
C CYS A 22 -9.12 -15.14 6.77
N ASN A 23 -9.51 -14.94 8.04
CA ASN A 23 -8.83 -15.44 9.24
C ASN A 23 -7.37 -14.99 9.30
N PHE A 24 -7.09 -13.75 8.90
CA PHE A 24 -5.77 -13.17 9.09
C PHE A 24 -5.63 -12.57 10.50
N GLU A 25 -4.53 -12.89 11.17
CA GLU A 25 -4.21 -12.34 12.48
C GLU A 25 -3.64 -10.93 12.33
N PHE A 26 -4.48 -9.91 12.54
CA PHE A 26 -4.06 -8.52 12.54
C PHE A 26 -3.57 -8.08 13.93
N SER A 27 -2.33 -7.61 14.03
CA SER A 27 -1.75 -7.18 15.31
C SER A 27 -0.68 -6.10 15.15
N ASN A 28 -0.16 -5.58 16.26
CA ASN A 28 0.99 -4.66 16.31
C ASN A 28 0.87 -3.41 15.41
N LEU A 29 -0.32 -2.80 15.39
CA LEU A 29 -0.55 -1.57 14.64
C LEU A 29 0.25 -0.41 15.23
N LEU A 30 1.09 0.20 14.40
CA LEU A 30 1.87 1.39 14.70
C LEU A 30 1.59 2.48 13.67
N ILE A 31 1.14 3.64 14.13
CA ILE A 31 0.83 4.80 13.29
C ILE A 31 2.10 5.61 13.04
N ASP A 32 2.29 6.06 11.81
CA ASP A 32 3.33 7.00 11.44
C ASP A 32 2.73 8.40 11.29
N SER A 33 2.92 9.23 12.32
CA SER A 33 2.41 10.60 12.37
C SER A 33 3.07 11.54 11.36
N GLU A 34 4.26 11.21 10.82
CA GLU A 34 4.93 12.07 9.84
C GLU A 34 4.33 11.94 8.43
N SER A 35 3.53 10.90 8.19
CA SER A 35 2.82 10.67 6.93
C SER A 35 1.33 10.39 7.16
N GLU A 36 0.74 11.03 8.17
CA GLU A 36 -0.70 10.96 8.52
C GLU A 36 -1.59 11.21 7.30
N GLU A 37 -1.21 12.16 6.45
CA GLU A 37 -1.92 12.48 5.23
C GLU A 37 -2.15 11.26 4.32
N TYR A 38 -1.23 10.29 4.34
CA TYR A 38 -1.29 9.05 3.58
C TYR A 38 -1.65 7.86 4.48
N GLN A 39 -2.30 8.09 5.62
CA GLN A 39 -2.66 7.09 6.64
C GLN A 39 -1.54 6.06 6.88
N ALA A 40 -0.31 6.58 6.97
CA ALA A 40 0.87 5.76 7.08
C ALA A 40 0.86 5.00 8.41
N CYS A 41 0.99 3.68 8.32
CA CYS A 41 1.10 2.82 9.47
C CYS A 41 1.86 1.54 9.11
N SER A 42 2.20 0.76 10.12
CA SER A 42 2.71 -0.60 9.98
C SER A 42 1.96 -1.52 10.92
N PHE A 43 1.85 -2.79 10.55
CA PHE A 43 1.19 -3.81 11.37
C PHE A 43 1.66 -5.19 10.96
N LYS A 44 1.32 -6.20 11.77
CA LYS A 44 1.47 -7.60 11.41
C LYS A 44 0.17 -8.17 10.90
N LEU A 45 0.28 -8.97 9.84
CA LEU A 45 -0.81 -9.77 9.29
C LEU A 45 -0.33 -11.22 9.20
N ASN A 46 -0.82 -12.08 10.09
CA ASN A 46 -0.19 -13.37 10.39
C ASN A 46 1.29 -13.16 10.77
N SER A 47 2.21 -13.88 10.12
CA SER A 47 3.65 -13.71 10.27
C SER A 47 4.24 -12.56 9.46
N PHE A 48 3.47 -11.89 8.60
CA PHE A 48 3.99 -10.89 7.67
C PHE A 48 4.01 -9.48 8.27
N GLN A 49 5.11 -8.78 8.04
CA GLN A 49 5.31 -7.38 8.39
C GLN A 49 4.80 -6.49 7.26
N ILE A 50 3.81 -5.64 7.54
CA ILE A 50 3.13 -4.81 6.56
C ILE A 50 3.45 -3.35 6.78
N ILE A 51 3.86 -2.66 5.71
CA ILE A 51 3.83 -1.20 5.63
C ILE A 51 2.58 -0.80 4.86
N HIS A 52 1.69 -0.01 5.46
CA HIS A 52 0.47 0.45 4.82
C HIS A 52 0.52 1.94 4.48
N ARG A 53 -0.07 2.29 3.34
CA ARG A 53 -0.31 3.67 2.90
C ARG A 53 -1.67 3.79 2.23
N LEU A 54 -2.28 4.96 2.29
CA LEU A 54 -3.43 5.39 1.51
C LEU A 54 -2.93 6.23 0.34
N SER A 55 -3.35 5.89 -0.88
CA SER A 55 -3.07 6.69 -2.08
C SER A 55 -4.10 7.81 -2.28
N LYS A 56 -3.72 8.88 -2.98
CA LYS A 56 -4.55 10.07 -3.20
C LYS A 56 -4.71 10.37 -4.68
N ILE A 57 -5.94 10.66 -5.10
CA ILE A 57 -6.21 11.23 -6.42
C ILE A 57 -5.60 12.63 -6.48
N THR A 58 -4.95 12.96 -7.59
CA THR A 58 -4.38 14.29 -7.83
C THR A 58 -5.07 14.94 -9.02
N PRO A 59 -5.41 16.24 -9.01
CA PRO A 59 -6.25 16.85 -10.04
C PRO A 59 -5.72 16.75 -11.48
N THR A 60 -4.39 16.71 -11.65
CA THR A 60 -3.75 16.91 -12.95
C THR A 60 -3.25 15.64 -13.63
N LYS A 61 -3.28 14.49 -12.94
CA LYS A 61 -2.67 13.26 -13.43
C LYS A 61 -3.51 12.05 -13.05
N ILE A 62 -3.82 11.23 -14.06
CA ILE A 62 -4.45 9.91 -13.90
C ILE A 62 -3.57 9.02 -13.04
N GLY A 63 -4.20 8.14 -12.25
CA GLY A 63 -3.54 7.38 -11.20
C GLY A 63 -3.54 8.10 -9.87
N GLN A 64 -3.34 7.35 -8.79
CA GLN A 64 -3.30 7.86 -7.43
C GLN A 64 -1.84 7.99 -6.97
N PHE A 65 -1.48 9.12 -6.37
CA PHE A 65 -0.15 9.34 -5.82
C PHE A 65 -0.06 8.87 -4.38
N VAL A 66 1.06 8.26 -4.01
CA VAL A 66 1.32 7.79 -2.65
C VAL A 66 2.78 8.01 -2.27
N THR A 67 3.02 8.42 -1.03
CA THR A 67 4.36 8.50 -0.45
C THR A 67 4.78 7.15 0.13
N ILE A 68 6.06 6.80 -0.07
CA ILE A 68 6.64 5.51 0.33
C ILE A 68 8.08 5.74 0.80
N TRP A 69 8.21 6.47 1.90
CA TRP A 69 9.50 6.79 2.50
C TRP A 69 9.49 6.51 4.00
N LYS A 70 10.70 6.46 4.57
CA LYS A 70 10.99 6.40 6.00
C LYS A 70 12.06 7.44 6.36
N ARG A 71 12.28 7.66 7.65
CA ARG A 71 13.47 8.36 8.14
C ARG A 71 14.65 7.40 8.20
N ASN A 72 15.81 7.82 7.72
CA ASN A 72 17.07 7.12 7.99
C ASN A 72 17.65 7.53 9.36
N ASP A 73 18.78 6.96 9.74
CA ASP A 73 19.46 7.24 11.03
C ASP A 73 19.87 8.71 11.22
N LYS A 74 19.86 9.50 10.14
CA LYS A 74 20.13 10.95 10.16
C LYS A 74 18.86 11.81 10.19
N GLY A 75 17.68 11.20 10.31
CA GLY A 75 16.39 11.90 10.28
C GLY A 75 16.01 12.45 8.89
N ILE A 76 16.62 11.96 7.81
CA ILE A 76 16.34 12.42 6.44
C ILE A 76 15.38 11.45 5.77
N THR A 77 14.47 11.97 4.92
CA THR A 77 13.56 11.12 4.14
C THR A 77 14.35 10.28 3.14
N ALA A 78 14.18 8.97 3.25
CA ALA A 78 14.82 7.97 2.40
C ALA A 78 13.76 6.98 1.88
N PRO A 79 13.95 6.39 0.69
CA PRO A 79 13.19 5.21 0.30
C PRO A 79 13.35 4.09 1.33
N PHE A 80 12.38 3.19 1.40
CA PHE A 80 12.61 1.89 2.04
C PHE A 80 13.72 1.13 1.32
N ASP A 81 14.41 0.26 2.04
CA ASP A 81 15.51 -0.57 1.55
C ASP A 81 15.14 -2.06 1.62
N VAL A 82 15.74 -2.88 0.77
CA VAL A 82 15.57 -4.35 0.79
C VAL A 82 15.91 -4.97 2.16
N SER A 83 16.84 -4.35 2.90
CA SER A 83 17.26 -4.78 4.24
C SER A 83 16.29 -4.39 5.36
N ASP A 84 15.29 -3.54 5.10
CA ASP A 84 14.31 -3.14 6.11
C ASP A 84 13.38 -4.30 6.49
N ASP A 85 12.95 -4.36 7.76
CA ASP A 85 12.06 -5.42 8.27
C ASP A 85 10.59 -5.21 7.84
N PHE A 86 10.29 -5.58 6.60
CA PHE A 86 8.92 -5.68 6.08
C PHE A 86 8.82 -6.78 5.02
N ASP A 87 7.62 -7.31 4.77
CA ASP A 87 7.38 -8.29 3.70
C ASP A 87 6.61 -7.66 2.54
N PHE A 88 5.64 -6.79 2.86
CA PHE A 88 4.77 -6.15 1.89
C PHE A 88 4.63 -4.65 2.13
N ILE A 89 4.49 -3.90 1.04
CA ILE A 89 3.86 -2.58 1.08
C ILE A 89 2.44 -2.73 0.54
N VAL A 90 1.45 -2.43 1.40
CA VAL A 90 0.03 -2.44 1.05
C VAL A 90 -0.44 -1.01 0.82
N ILE A 91 -1.02 -0.74 -0.36
CA ILE A 91 -1.51 0.59 -0.70
C ILE A 91 -3.01 0.52 -0.93
N THR A 92 -3.78 1.19 -0.06
CA THR A 92 -5.22 1.36 -0.24
C THR A 92 -5.49 2.44 -1.29
N SER A 93 -6.41 2.16 -2.20
CA SER A 93 -6.88 3.09 -3.22
C SER A 93 -8.39 3.17 -3.20
N LYS A 94 -8.91 4.40 -3.34
CA LYS A 94 -10.34 4.69 -3.29
C LYS A 94 -10.71 5.73 -4.35
N SER A 95 -11.86 5.58 -4.97
CA SER A 95 -12.43 6.57 -5.89
C SER A 95 -13.94 6.40 -5.98
N GLU A 96 -14.71 7.39 -5.51
CA GLU A 96 -16.17 7.30 -5.42
C GLU A 96 -16.58 6.03 -4.66
N GLU A 97 -17.29 5.11 -5.33
CA GLU A 97 -17.72 3.81 -4.81
C GLU A 97 -16.65 2.70 -4.92
N ASN A 98 -15.51 2.99 -5.55
CA ASN A 98 -14.44 2.02 -5.73
C ASN A 98 -13.51 2.00 -4.52
N LEU A 99 -13.20 0.80 -4.02
CA LEU A 99 -12.23 0.55 -2.96
C LEU A 99 -11.41 -0.70 -3.28
N GLY A 100 -10.13 -0.68 -2.96
CA GLY A 100 -9.30 -1.87 -3.03
C GLY A 100 -7.89 -1.61 -2.55
N GLN A 101 -7.06 -2.65 -2.57
CA GLN A 101 -5.67 -2.54 -2.16
C GLN A 101 -4.73 -3.20 -3.15
N PHE A 102 -3.58 -2.56 -3.34
CA PHE A 102 -2.39 -3.22 -3.86
C PHE A 102 -1.65 -3.90 -2.72
N VAL A 103 -1.18 -5.13 -2.93
CA VAL A 103 -0.35 -5.89 -2.00
C VAL A 103 0.96 -6.19 -2.70
N PHE A 104 1.95 -5.30 -2.58
CA PHE A 104 3.22 -5.45 -3.28
C PHE A 104 4.25 -6.19 -2.41
N PRO A 105 4.70 -7.39 -2.83
CA PRO A 105 5.80 -8.08 -2.15
C PRO A 105 7.10 -7.28 -2.26
N LYS A 106 7.95 -7.36 -1.23
CA LYS A 106 9.29 -6.74 -1.23
C LYS A 106 10.10 -7.05 -2.50
N SER A 107 10.05 -8.30 -2.98
CA SER A 107 10.75 -8.72 -4.20
C SER A 107 10.31 -7.94 -5.44
N VAL A 108 9.01 -7.70 -5.59
CA VAL A 108 8.43 -6.93 -6.71
C VAL A 108 8.78 -5.46 -6.58
N LEU A 109 8.72 -4.91 -5.36
CA LEU A 109 9.14 -3.53 -5.10
C LEU A 109 10.60 -3.30 -5.46
N LEU A 110 11.47 -4.28 -5.18
CA LEU A 110 12.87 -4.26 -5.57
C LEU A 110 13.03 -4.35 -7.10
N GLU A 111 12.36 -5.30 -7.74
CA GLU A 111 12.39 -5.48 -9.21
C GLU A 111 11.96 -4.20 -9.95
N LYS A 112 10.95 -3.48 -9.42
CA LYS A 112 10.44 -2.23 -10.02
C LYS A 112 11.22 -0.98 -9.59
N GLY A 113 12.33 -1.13 -8.85
CA GLY A 113 13.18 -0.03 -8.37
C GLY A 113 12.42 0.94 -7.48
N ILE A 114 11.47 0.44 -6.70
CA ILE A 114 10.65 1.23 -5.78
C ILE A 114 11.35 1.33 -4.43
N ILE A 115 12.00 0.27 -3.97
CA ILE A 115 12.86 0.26 -2.79
C ILE A 115 14.33 0.22 -3.17
N SER A 116 15.19 0.66 -2.26
CA SER A 116 16.63 0.71 -2.41
C SER A 116 17.27 -0.67 -2.27
N ASN A 117 18.48 -0.79 -2.81
CA ASN A 117 19.46 -1.82 -2.49
C ASN A 117 20.86 -1.19 -2.42
N ASN A 118 21.89 -1.99 -2.18
CA ASN A 118 23.29 -1.53 -2.06
C ASN A 118 23.81 -0.70 -3.25
N ASN A 119 23.21 -0.83 -4.44
CA ASN A 119 23.71 -0.21 -5.67
C ASN A 119 22.79 0.89 -6.22
N THR A 120 21.51 0.90 -5.85
CA THR A 120 20.49 1.76 -6.46
C THR A 120 19.53 2.31 -5.42
N SER A 121 19.30 3.62 -5.48
CA SER A 121 18.30 4.29 -4.65
C SER A 121 16.90 4.00 -5.17
N GLY A 122 15.98 3.65 -4.26
CA GLY A 122 14.56 3.54 -4.52
C GLY A 122 13.86 4.90 -4.67
N LYS A 123 12.53 4.88 -4.59
CA LYS A 123 11.64 6.03 -4.74
C LYS A 123 11.02 6.39 -3.40
N ARG A 124 10.80 7.69 -3.17
CA ARG A 124 10.08 8.22 -1.99
C ARG A 124 8.58 8.39 -2.22
N GLY A 125 8.13 8.21 -3.45
CA GLY A 125 6.73 8.28 -3.85
C GLY A 125 6.52 7.65 -5.23
N ILE A 126 5.34 7.09 -5.46
CA ILE A 126 4.96 6.48 -6.74
C ILE A 126 3.53 6.86 -7.11
N ARG A 127 3.17 6.55 -8.36
CA ARG A 127 1.77 6.46 -8.77
C ARG A 127 1.34 5.00 -8.83
N VAL A 128 0.16 4.72 -8.29
CA VAL A 128 -0.55 3.46 -8.47
C VAL A 128 -1.76 3.69 -9.36
N TYR A 129 -2.10 2.69 -10.16
CA TYR A 129 -3.18 2.75 -11.14
C TYR A 129 -4.16 1.61 -10.86
N PRO A 130 -5.16 1.80 -9.98
CA PRO A 130 -6.25 0.84 -9.80
C PRO A 130 -6.92 0.52 -11.14
N PRO A 131 -7.62 -0.62 -11.27
CA PRO A 131 -8.27 -1.00 -12.53
C PRO A 131 -9.25 0.05 -13.09
N TRP A 132 -9.84 0.89 -12.23
CA TRP A 132 -10.74 1.97 -12.61
C TRP A 132 -10.04 3.23 -13.14
N ASP A 133 -8.73 3.40 -12.91
CA ASP A 133 -7.96 4.49 -13.48
C ASP A 133 -7.47 4.08 -14.89
N ILE A 134 -7.84 4.80 -15.94
CA ILE A 134 -7.48 4.45 -17.33
C ILE A 134 -6.31 5.34 -17.81
N PRO A 135 -5.05 4.91 -17.67
CA PRO A 135 -3.90 5.69 -18.10
C PRO A 135 -3.88 5.86 -19.63
N THR A 136 -3.41 7.02 -20.09
CA THR A 136 -3.30 7.35 -21.53
C THR A 136 -1.85 7.38 -22.05
N SER A 137 -0.86 7.25 -21.16
CA SER A 137 0.55 7.23 -21.54
C SER A 137 1.10 5.81 -21.47
N LYS A 138 1.94 5.45 -22.45
CA LYS A 138 2.60 4.12 -22.50
C LYS A 138 3.36 3.76 -21.22
N GLN A 139 3.93 4.74 -20.53
CA GLN A 139 4.62 4.50 -19.26
C GLN A 139 3.66 4.16 -18.13
N ALA A 140 2.53 4.87 -18.05
CA ALA A 140 1.50 4.63 -17.05
C ALA A 140 0.77 3.30 -17.31
N GLU A 141 0.45 2.97 -18.56
CA GLU A 141 -0.11 1.66 -18.96
C GLU A 141 0.82 0.50 -18.56
N LYS A 142 2.12 0.60 -18.88
CA LYS A 142 3.11 -0.40 -18.45
C LYS A 142 3.18 -0.54 -16.94
N THR A 143 3.01 0.56 -16.21
CA THR A 143 3.00 0.57 -14.76
C THR A 143 1.75 -0.13 -14.22
N GLN A 144 0.57 0.22 -14.73
CA GLN A 144 -0.68 -0.42 -14.37
C GLN A 144 -0.65 -1.93 -14.63
N ASN A 145 -0.16 -2.36 -15.79
CA ASN A 145 -0.15 -3.77 -16.20
C ASN A 145 0.55 -4.71 -15.21
N TRP A 146 1.59 -4.25 -14.51
CA TRP A 146 2.19 -5.05 -13.46
C TRP A 146 1.51 -4.84 -12.11
N GLN A 147 1.04 -3.62 -11.81
CA GLN A 147 0.39 -3.31 -10.52
C GLN A 147 -0.91 -4.10 -10.31
N ILE A 148 -1.75 -4.21 -11.34
CA ILE A 148 -3.06 -4.88 -11.25
C ILE A 148 -2.95 -6.38 -10.93
N LYS A 149 -1.79 -7.00 -11.18
CA LYS A 149 -1.51 -8.40 -10.77
C LYS A 149 -1.45 -8.57 -9.26
N TYR A 150 -1.28 -7.48 -8.53
CA TYR A 150 -1.19 -7.40 -7.07
C TYR A 150 -2.35 -6.64 -6.46
N PHE A 151 -3.42 -6.40 -7.22
CA PHE A 151 -4.56 -5.59 -6.80
C PHE A 151 -5.79 -6.47 -6.59
N TYR A 152 -6.49 -6.27 -5.47
CA TYR A 152 -7.81 -6.83 -5.27
C TYR A 152 -8.82 -5.71 -4.97
N SER A 153 -10.01 -5.84 -5.56
CA SER A 153 -11.13 -4.92 -5.35
C SER A 153 -11.95 -5.38 -4.15
N ILE A 154 -12.56 -4.41 -3.46
CA ILE A 154 -13.48 -4.60 -2.34
C ILE A 154 -14.80 -3.98 -2.79
N ASN A 155 -15.68 -4.78 -3.40
CA ASN A 155 -16.93 -4.31 -3.99
C ASN A 155 -18.10 -4.81 -3.15
N ASN A 156 -18.85 -3.91 -2.48
CA ASN A 156 -20.03 -4.28 -1.70
C ASN A 156 -19.80 -5.50 -0.78
N ASP A 157 -18.72 -5.49 -0.01
CA ASP A 157 -18.29 -6.57 0.90
C ASP A 157 -17.90 -7.90 0.24
N SER A 158 -17.81 -7.93 -1.09
CA SER A 158 -17.34 -9.06 -1.89
C SER A 158 -15.93 -8.82 -2.43
N PHE A 159 -15.09 -9.85 -2.30
CA PHE A 159 -13.72 -9.91 -2.82
C PHE A 159 -13.32 -11.37 -3.02
N ASP A 160 -12.31 -11.60 -3.87
CA ASP A 160 -11.79 -12.94 -4.11
C ASP A 160 -10.83 -13.37 -2.98
N VAL A 161 -11.36 -14.17 -2.04
CA VAL A 161 -10.62 -14.69 -0.88
C VAL A 161 -9.42 -15.54 -1.31
N GLU A 162 -9.56 -16.37 -2.34
CA GLU A 162 -8.48 -17.25 -2.79
C GLU A 162 -7.35 -16.45 -3.42
N PHE A 163 -7.69 -15.46 -4.24
CA PHE A 163 -6.72 -14.55 -4.83
C PHE A 163 -6.01 -13.74 -3.75
N LEU A 164 -6.73 -13.17 -2.78
CA LEU A 164 -6.13 -12.43 -1.68
C LEU A 164 -5.15 -13.29 -0.87
N LYS A 165 -5.53 -14.53 -0.53
CA LYS A 165 -4.62 -15.47 0.14
C LYS A 165 -3.42 -15.86 -0.71
N LYS A 166 -3.49 -15.76 -2.05
CA LYS A 166 -2.33 -15.94 -2.94
C LYS A 166 -1.40 -14.73 -2.97
N LEU A 167 -1.91 -13.53 -2.70
CA LEU A 167 -1.09 -12.31 -2.62
C LEU A 167 -0.19 -12.31 -1.38
N PHE A 168 -0.67 -12.84 -0.26
CA PHE A 168 0.08 -12.99 1.00
C PHE A 168 0.70 -14.40 1.13
N LYS A 169 1.62 -14.74 0.22
CA LYS A 169 2.39 -16.00 0.24
C LYS A 169 3.89 -15.73 0.16
#